data_AF-A0A497JI84-F1
#
_entry.id   AF-A0A497JI84-F1
#
_cell.length_a   1.000
_cell.length_b   1.000
_cell.length_c   1.000
_cell.angle_alpha   90.00
_cell.angle_beta   90.00
_cell.angle_gamma   90.00
#
_symmetry.space_group_name_H-M   'P 1'
#
loop_
_entity.id
_entity.type
_entity.pdbx_description
1 polymer ?
#
loop_
_entity_poly.entity_id
_entity_poly.type
_entity_poly.pdbx_seq_one_letter_code
_entity_poly.pdbx_strand_id
1 'polypeptide(L)'
;MSKIKSIASIIEKRILEGKIKNKDDLHKAKLELCREFKLKHFPKNSEILKFVKDKYARKFLIKRPVRSLSGIAVVAVMAKPYKCPGKCIYCPESLIETEVPKSYTGLEPATMRALMFKFDPYLQVENRLRQLEEIGHSTEKIDLIIMGGTFLAAPKQYQTYFVRECINAIIERKFRKFSEAKSAAEKSKRRLIGLCIETRPDFCKKE
;
A
#
# COMPACT_ATOMS: atom_id res chain seq x y z
N MET A 1 10.38 5.27 -29.30
CA MET A 1 9.33 5.11 -28.27
C MET A 1 9.39 3.70 -27.69
N SER A 2 9.18 3.52 -26.38
CA SER A 2 9.12 2.18 -25.79
C SER A 2 8.01 1.35 -26.45
N LYS A 3 8.31 0.12 -26.88
CA LYS A 3 7.33 -0.80 -27.50
C LYS A 3 6.06 -0.96 -26.65
N ILE A 4 6.19 -0.90 -25.32
CA ILE A 4 5.09 -1.00 -24.37
C ILE A 4 4.14 0.21 -24.48
N LYS A 5 4.66 1.41 -24.77
CA LYS A 5 3.83 2.61 -24.94
C LYS A 5 2.91 2.46 -26.15
N SER A 6 3.43 1.96 -27.27
CA SER A 6 2.63 1.70 -28.47
C SER A 6 1.53 0.65 -28.21
N ILE A 7 1.90 -0.45 -27.53
CA ILE A 7 0.96 -1.50 -27.12
C ILE A 7 -0.15 -0.94 -26.23
N ALA A 8 0.19 -0.08 -25.28
CA ALA A 8 -0.80 0.53 -24.39
C ALA A 8 -1.80 1.40 -25.14
N SER A 9 -1.36 2.23 -26.10
CA SER A 9 -2.26 3.01 -26.94
C SER A 9 -3.18 2.14 -27.80
N ILE A 10 -2.67 1.02 -28.33
CA ILE A 10 -3.49 0.08 -29.12
C ILE A 10 -4.53 -0.60 -28.23
N ILE A 11 -4.14 -1.07 -27.05
CA ILE A 11 -5.07 -1.70 -26.09
C ILE A 11 -6.15 -0.71 -25.66
N GLU A 12 -5.77 0.53 -25.33
CA GLU A 12 -6.70 1.61 -24.97
C GLU A 12 -7.72 1.84 -26.09
N LYS A 13 -7.26 1.99 -27.33
CA LYS A 13 -8.13 2.15 -28.51
C LYS A 13 -9.07 0.94 -28.69
N ARG A 14 -8.57 -0.30 -28.61
CA ARG A 14 -9.38 -1.51 -28.76
C ARG A 14 -10.44 -1.66 -27.66
N ILE A 15 -10.17 -1.18 -26.44
CA ILE A 15 -11.16 -1.15 -25.37
C ILE A 15 -12.25 -0.11 -25.68
N LEU A 16 -11.87 1.10 -26.10
CA LEU A 16 -12.81 2.17 -26.43
C LEU A 16 -13.69 1.83 -27.63
N GLU A 17 -13.17 1.11 -28.62
CA GLU A 17 -13.93 0.58 -29.76
C GLU A 17 -14.81 -0.64 -29.41
N GLY A 18 -14.78 -1.12 -28.17
CA GLY A 18 -15.58 -2.27 -27.73
C GLY A 18 -15.09 -3.64 -28.23
N LYS A 19 -13.88 -3.71 -28.79
CA LYS A 19 -13.25 -4.97 -29.24
C LYS A 19 -12.73 -5.82 -28.07
N ILE A 20 -12.41 -5.18 -26.94
CA ILE A 20 -12.02 -5.85 -25.69
C ILE A 20 -13.16 -5.64 -24.69
N LYS A 21 -13.91 -6.71 -24.39
CA LYS A 21 -15.09 -6.65 -23.51
C LYS A 21 -14.86 -7.31 -22.16
N ASN A 22 -13.92 -8.24 -22.08
CA ASN A 22 -13.61 -8.96 -20.85
C ASN A 22 -12.08 -9.17 -20.67
N LYS A 23 -11.69 -9.87 -19.60
CA LYS A 23 -10.28 -10.13 -19.28
C LYS A 23 -9.62 -11.11 -20.26
N ASP A 24 -10.38 -12.00 -20.86
CA ASP A 24 -9.87 -13.00 -21.81
C ASP A 24 -9.55 -12.33 -23.16
N ASP A 25 -10.40 -11.41 -23.61
CA ASP A 25 -10.14 -10.57 -24.78
C ASP A 25 -8.87 -9.74 -24.59
N LEU A 26 -8.70 -9.15 -23.40
CA LEU A 26 -7.49 -8.41 -23.05
C LEU A 26 -6.25 -9.33 -23.09
N HIS A 27 -6.37 -10.56 -22.59
CA HIS A 27 -5.27 -11.53 -22.62
C HIS A 27 -4.90 -11.92 -24.06
N LYS A 28 -5.89 -12.22 -24.91
CA LYS A 28 -5.71 -12.53 -26.33
C LYS A 28 -5.05 -11.35 -27.08
N ALA A 29 -5.54 -10.13 -26.87
CA ALA A 29 -4.97 -8.93 -27.48
C ALA A 29 -3.51 -8.72 -27.05
N LYS A 30 -3.17 -8.97 -25.78
CA LYS A 30 -1.78 -8.90 -25.31
C LYS A 30 -0.89 -9.95 -25.98
N LEU A 31 -1.36 -11.18 -26.16
CA LEU A 31 -0.61 -12.23 -26.84
C LEU A 31 -0.33 -11.89 -28.30
N GLU A 32 -1.34 -11.39 -29.01
CA GLU A 32 -1.23 -10.91 -30.39
C GLU A 32 -0.16 -9.80 -30.50
N LEU A 33 -0.28 -8.76 -29.67
CA LEU A 33 0.65 -7.63 -29.66
C LEU A 33 2.06 -8.02 -29.21
N CYS A 34 2.20 -9.01 -28.33
CA CYS A 34 3.52 -9.57 -27.98
C CYS A 34 4.23 -10.16 -29.19
N ARG A 35 3.50 -10.88 -30.05
CA ARG A 35 4.03 -11.48 -31.28
C ARG A 35 4.37 -10.42 -32.31
N GLU A 36 3.46 -9.49 -32.54
CA GLU A 36 3.62 -8.39 -33.52
C GLU A 36 4.83 -7.51 -33.19
N PHE A 37 4.95 -7.07 -31.94
CA PHE A 37 6.04 -6.18 -31.51
C PHE A 37 7.32 -6.92 -31.10
N LYS A 38 7.34 -8.26 -31.19
CA LYS A 38 8.45 -9.15 -30.77
C LYS A 38 8.97 -8.76 -29.38
N LEU A 39 8.06 -8.78 -28.39
CA LEU A 39 8.42 -8.50 -27.00
C LEU A 39 9.22 -9.67 -26.41
N LYS A 40 10.23 -9.34 -25.59
CA LYS A 40 11.04 -10.34 -24.86
C LYS A 40 10.26 -11.00 -23.72
N HIS A 41 9.25 -10.33 -23.19
CA HIS A 41 8.43 -10.81 -22.07
C HIS A 41 6.97 -10.41 -22.26
N PHE A 42 6.07 -11.13 -21.58
CA PHE A 42 4.66 -10.79 -21.55
C PHE A 42 4.42 -9.57 -20.63
N PRO A 43 3.84 -8.47 -21.15
CA PRO A 43 3.75 -7.23 -20.40
C PRO A 43 2.77 -7.38 -19.24
N LYS A 44 3.13 -6.89 -18.05
CA LYS A 44 2.25 -6.83 -16.89
C LYS A 44 1.19 -5.75 -17.11
N ASN A 45 0.02 -5.91 -16.48
CA ASN A 45 -1.03 -4.90 -16.59
C ASN A 45 -0.57 -3.55 -16.03
N SER A 46 0.25 -3.53 -14.97
CA SER A 46 0.84 -2.32 -14.40
C SER A 46 1.77 -1.60 -15.38
N GLU A 47 2.51 -2.32 -16.22
CA GLU A 47 3.39 -1.72 -17.26
C GLU A 47 2.57 -1.02 -18.34
N ILE A 48 1.44 -1.62 -18.74
CA ILE A 48 0.51 -1.04 -19.71
C ILE A 48 -0.22 0.16 -19.10
N LEU A 49 -0.68 0.03 -17.85
CA LEU A 49 -1.45 1.03 -17.13
C LEU A 49 -0.73 2.38 -16.99
N LYS A 50 0.61 2.39 -16.97
CA LYS A 50 1.42 3.62 -16.94
C LYS A 50 1.16 4.55 -18.12
N PHE A 51 0.72 4.00 -19.25
CA PHE A 51 0.54 4.76 -20.50
C PHE A 51 -0.92 4.96 -20.90
N VAL A 52 -1.86 4.27 -20.26
CA VAL A 52 -3.31 4.41 -20.53
C VAL A 52 -3.87 5.57 -19.72
N LYS A 53 -4.50 6.54 -20.40
CA LYS A 53 -5.05 7.75 -19.79
C LYS A 53 -6.53 7.63 -19.48
N ASP A 54 -7.28 6.94 -20.34
CA ASP A 54 -8.72 6.84 -20.24
C ASP A 54 -9.17 6.07 -18.98
N LYS A 55 -10.12 6.65 -18.24
CA LYS A 55 -10.57 6.10 -16.96
C LYS A 55 -11.34 4.79 -17.13
N TYR A 56 -12.04 4.61 -18.24
CA TYR A 56 -12.78 3.37 -18.53
C TYR A 56 -11.82 2.24 -18.90
N ALA A 57 -10.88 2.48 -19.81
CA ALA A 57 -9.87 1.52 -20.22
C ALA A 57 -8.99 1.05 -19.05
N ARG A 58 -8.64 1.95 -18.12
CA ARG A 58 -7.88 1.61 -16.92
C ARG A 58 -8.56 0.54 -16.06
N LYS A 59 -9.90 0.49 -16.00
CA LYS A 59 -10.64 -0.50 -15.19
C LYS A 59 -10.38 -1.94 -15.63
N PHE A 60 -10.13 -2.18 -16.93
CA PHE A 60 -9.83 -3.52 -17.46
C PHE A 60 -8.44 -4.01 -17.05
N LEU A 61 -7.52 -3.09 -16.78
CA LEU A 61 -6.13 -3.38 -16.44
C LEU A 61 -5.94 -3.59 -14.93
N ILE A 62 -6.78 -2.99 -14.09
CA ILE A 62 -6.71 -3.11 -12.62
C ILE A 62 -7.10 -4.53 -12.19
N LYS A 63 -6.18 -5.20 -11.48
CA LYS A 63 -6.45 -6.51 -10.88
C LYS A 63 -7.17 -6.34 -9.53
N ARG A 64 -8.19 -7.16 -9.27
CA ARG A 64 -8.99 -7.17 -8.03
C ARG A 64 -9.56 -5.78 -7.68
N PRO A 65 -10.41 -5.19 -8.54
CA PRO A 65 -10.97 -3.85 -8.34
C PRO A 65 -11.77 -3.71 -7.04
N VAL A 66 -12.32 -4.82 -6.53
CA VAL A 66 -13.06 -4.89 -5.26
C VAL A 66 -12.30 -4.32 -4.07
N ARG A 67 -10.96 -4.37 -4.08
CA ARG A 67 -10.11 -3.91 -2.97
C ARG A 67 -10.13 -2.40 -2.72
N SER A 68 -10.64 -1.62 -3.66
CA SER A 68 -10.70 -0.16 -3.55
C SER A 68 -12.00 0.40 -4.14
N LEU A 69 -13.09 -0.38 -4.13
CA LEU A 69 -14.38 0.08 -4.68
C LEU A 69 -14.91 1.32 -3.93
N SER A 70 -14.65 1.42 -2.63
CA SER A 70 -14.97 2.58 -1.79
C SER A 70 -14.08 3.80 -2.08
N GLY A 71 -13.04 3.64 -2.91
CA GLY A 71 -12.03 4.67 -3.14
C GLY A 71 -11.07 4.88 -1.97
N ILE A 72 -11.12 4.01 -0.96
CA ILE A 72 -10.25 4.06 0.22
C ILE A 72 -9.07 3.10 0.03
N ALA A 73 -7.86 3.63 0.14
CA ALA A 73 -6.62 2.86 0.17
C ALA A 73 -6.28 2.47 1.60
N VAL A 74 -6.37 1.17 1.91
CA VAL A 74 -5.92 0.63 3.20
C VAL A 74 -4.40 0.45 3.17
N VAL A 75 -3.72 1.18 4.06
CA VAL A 75 -2.26 1.17 4.23
C VAL A 75 -1.95 0.63 5.61
N ALA A 76 -1.42 -0.60 5.65
CA ALA A 76 -1.07 -1.26 6.90
C ALA A 76 0.45 -1.28 7.07
N VAL A 77 0.93 -0.73 8.20
CA VAL A 77 2.34 -0.61 8.60
C VAL A 77 2.58 -1.26 9.95
N MET A 78 3.79 -1.76 10.20
CA MET A 78 4.16 -2.34 11.49
C MET A 78 5.16 -1.45 12.22
N ALA A 79 4.88 -1.24 13.49
CA ALA A 79 5.84 -0.66 14.42
C ALA A 79 6.96 -1.66 14.73
N LYS A 80 8.11 -1.13 15.18
CA LYS A 80 9.21 -1.95 15.68
C LYS A 80 8.70 -2.83 16.84
N PRO A 81 9.14 -4.08 16.97
CA PRO A 81 8.85 -4.88 18.15
C PRO A 81 9.34 -4.16 19.41
N TYR A 82 8.41 -3.88 20.32
CA TYR A 82 8.69 -3.48 21.70
C TYR A 82 8.25 -4.59 22.64
N LYS A 83 8.96 -4.71 23.77
CA LYS A 83 8.68 -5.72 24.79
C LYS A 83 7.23 -5.62 25.23
N CYS A 84 6.47 -6.70 25.01
CA CYS A 84 5.07 -6.76 25.40
C CYS A 84 4.97 -6.74 26.93
N PRO A 85 4.12 -5.88 27.51
CA PRO A 85 3.96 -5.75 28.96
C PRO A 85 3.18 -6.91 29.59
N GLY A 86 2.48 -7.74 28.82
CA GLY A 86 1.81 -8.92 29.39
C GLY A 86 2.31 -10.22 28.82
N LYS A 87 1.88 -11.28 29.49
CA LYS A 87 2.32 -12.66 29.30
C LYS A 87 1.13 -13.44 28.76
N CYS A 88 1.04 -13.56 27.45
CA CYS A 88 -0.02 -14.34 26.79
C CYS A 88 0.56 -15.68 26.35
N ILE A 89 0.03 -16.79 26.88
CA ILE A 89 0.46 -18.15 26.52
C ILE A 89 0.08 -18.54 25.09
N TYR A 90 -0.90 -17.86 24.50
CA TYR A 90 -1.38 -18.11 23.13
C TYR A 90 -0.67 -17.22 22.09
N CYS A 91 0.14 -16.25 22.50
CA CYS A 91 0.83 -15.41 21.53
C CYS A 91 1.88 -16.24 20.79
N PRO A 92 1.82 -16.33 19.45
CA PRO A 92 2.87 -16.99 18.69
C PRO A 92 4.20 -16.26 18.90
N GLU A 93 5.27 -17.03 18.82
CA GLU A 93 6.62 -16.50 18.69
C GLU A 93 6.94 -16.21 17.23
N SER A 94 7.98 -15.41 17.00
CA SER A 94 8.48 -15.17 15.65
C SER A 94 8.93 -16.51 15.06
N LEU A 95 8.44 -16.87 13.87
CA LEU A 95 8.89 -18.06 13.14
C LEU A 95 10.19 -17.81 12.35
N ILE A 96 10.72 -16.59 12.43
CA ILE A 96 11.96 -16.16 11.78
C ILE A 96 12.95 -15.66 12.83
N GLU A 97 14.23 -15.60 12.48
CA GLU A 97 15.31 -15.17 13.39
C GLU A 97 15.15 -13.71 13.87
N THR A 98 14.42 -12.88 13.11
CA THR A 98 14.19 -11.49 13.48
C THR A 98 13.00 -11.36 14.42
N GLU A 99 13.11 -10.53 15.45
CA GLU A 99 11.96 -10.18 16.27
C GLU A 99 10.89 -9.44 15.45
N VAL A 100 9.64 -9.86 15.64
CA VAL A 100 8.45 -9.22 15.06
C VAL A 100 7.47 -8.85 16.16
N PRO A 101 6.54 -7.91 15.92
CA PRO A 101 5.49 -7.60 16.89
C PRO A 101 4.76 -8.86 17.36
N LYS A 102 4.41 -8.92 18.65
CA LYS A 102 3.65 -10.05 19.20
C LYS A 102 2.34 -10.25 18.43
N SER A 103 1.90 -11.50 18.36
CA SER A 103 0.75 -11.98 17.57
C SER A 103 0.99 -12.14 16.06
N TYR A 104 2.22 -11.93 15.58
CA TYR A 104 2.61 -12.16 14.19
C TYR A 104 3.73 -13.19 14.08
N THR A 105 3.76 -13.90 12.94
CA THR A 105 4.74 -14.97 12.69
C THR A 105 5.98 -14.50 11.93
N GLY A 106 5.90 -13.37 11.21
CA GLY A 106 6.98 -12.89 10.33
C GLY A 106 6.73 -13.16 8.84
N LEU A 107 5.82 -14.08 8.53
CA LEU A 107 5.53 -14.52 7.17
C LEU A 107 4.39 -13.75 6.50
N GLU A 108 3.68 -12.91 7.26
CA GLU A 108 2.59 -12.13 6.71
C GLU A 108 3.12 -11.06 5.74
N PRO A 109 2.42 -10.75 4.64
CA PRO A 109 2.91 -9.78 3.65
C PRO A 109 3.24 -8.40 4.23
N ALA A 110 2.51 -7.99 5.27
CA ALA A 110 2.79 -6.75 5.98
C ALA A 110 4.07 -6.81 6.79
N THR A 111 4.28 -7.89 7.55
CA THR A 111 5.49 -8.15 8.33
C THR A 111 6.71 -8.22 7.43
N MET A 112 6.63 -8.95 6.32
CA MET A 112 7.72 -9.03 5.35
C MET A 112 8.10 -7.65 4.79
N ARG A 113 7.11 -6.79 4.47
CA ARG A 113 7.40 -5.41 4.04
C ARG A 113 8.05 -4.59 5.16
N ALA A 114 7.56 -4.72 6.39
CA ALA A 114 8.14 -4.00 7.52
C ALA A 114 9.60 -4.40 7.76
N LEU A 115 9.91 -5.70 7.68
CA LEU A 115 11.27 -6.23 7.80
C LEU A 115 12.20 -5.68 6.70
N MET A 116 11.73 -5.65 5.44
CA MET A 116 12.49 -5.07 4.32
C MET A 116 12.90 -3.61 4.58
N PHE A 117 12.04 -2.84 5.25
CA PHE A 117 12.29 -1.44 5.60
C PHE A 117 12.77 -1.23 7.03
N LYS A 118 13.19 -2.30 7.73
CA LYS A 118 13.65 -2.25 9.14
C LYS A 118 12.68 -1.49 10.07
N PHE A 119 11.38 -1.66 9.84
CA PHE A 119 10.29 -1.00 10.56
C PHE A 119 10.28 0.54 10.45
N ASP A 120 10.91 1.12 9.41
CA ASP A 120 10.83 2.55 9.16
C ASP A 120 9.38 2.94 8.74
N PRO A 121 8.71 3.84 9.48
CA PRO A 121 7.33 4.23 9.19
C PRO A 121 7.17 4.93 7.83
N TYR A 122 8.11 5.82 7.48
CA TYR A 122 8.01 6.62 6.27
C TYR A 122 8.14 5.73 5.03
N LEU A 123 9.17 4.86 5.01
CA LEU A 123 9.45 3.97 3.89
C LEU A 123 8.34 2.93 3.70
N GLN A 124 7.77 2.40 4.79
CA GLN A 124 6.65 1.47 4.72
C GLN A 124 5.42 2.09 4.04
N VAL A 125 5.05 3.32 4.44
CA VAL A 125 3.93 4.05 3.84
C VAL A 125 4.22 4.42 2.39
N GLU A 126 5.37 5.04 2.11
CA GLU A 126 5.75 5.47 0.77
C GLU A 126 5.74 4.29 -0.22
N ASN A 127 6.36 3.17 0.15
CA ASN A 127 6.39 1.98 -0.68
C ASN A 127 4.99 1.41 -0.92
N ARG A 128 4.15 1.37 0.12
CA ARG A 128 2.79 0.83 -0.01
C ARG A 128 1.92 1.69 -0.90
N LEU A 129 2.01 3.01 -0.79
CA LEU A 129 1.28 3.94 -1.67
C LEU A 129 1.75 3.79 -3.13
N ARG A 130 3.06 3.77 -3.37
CA ARG A 130 3.63 3.56 -4.70
C ARG A 130 3.14 2.25 -5.32
N GLN A 131 3.15 1.16 -4.56
CA GLN A 131 2.68 -0.13 -5.02
C GLN A 131 1.20 -0.10 -5.44
N LEU A 132 0.34 0.58 -4.67
CA LEU A 132 -1.09 0.71 -4.97
C LEU A 132 -1.33 1.53 -6.25
N GLU A 133 -0.59 2.62 -6.42
CA GLU A 133 -0.66 3.48 -7.61
C GLU A 133 -0.17 2.76 -8.86
N GLU A 134 0.92 2.00 -8.76
CA GLU A 134 1.46 1.21 -9.88
C GLU A 134 0.49 0.15 -10.42
N ILE A 135 -0.36 -0.40 -9.56
CA ILE A 135 -1.39 -1.36 -9.94
C ILE A 135 -2.76 -0.70 -10.22
N GLY A 136 -2.85 0.63 -10.08
CA GLY A 136 -3.98 1.44 -10.51
C GLY A 136 -5.06 1.71 -9.47
N HIS A 137 -4.80 1.43 -8.20
CA HIS A 137 -5.70 1.85 -7.12
C HIS A 137 -5.51 3.33 -6.81
N SER A 138 -6.61 4.01 -6.48
CA SER A 138 -6.56 5.39 -5.98
C SER A 138 -5.97 5.41 -4.57
N THR A 139 -5.13 6.41 -4.30
CA THR A 139 -4.51 6.70 -3.00
C THR A 139 -4.94 8.06 -2.45
N GLU A 140 -6.03 8.62 -2.98
CA GLU A 140 -6.54 9.94 -2.56
C GLU A 140 -7.10 9.93 -1.14
N LYS A 141 -7.72 8.82 -0.72
CA LYS A 141 -8.23 8.62 0.65
C LYS A 141 -7.51 7.43 1.26
N ILE A 142 -6.89 7.63 2.41
CA ILE A 142 -6.05 6.63 3.07
C ILE A 142 -6.62 6.33 4.44
N ASP A 143 -6.78 5.03 4.70
CA ASP A 143 -7.02 4.49 6.03
C ASP A 143 -5.74 3.80 6.51
N LEU A 144 -5.10 4.38 7.52
CA LEU A 144 -3.81 3.92 8.03
C LEU A 144 -4.04 2.95 9.19
N ILE A 145 -3.47 1.76 9.09
CA ILE A 145 -3.51 0.74 10.14
C ILE A 145 -2.11 0.54 10.69
N ILE A 146 -1.92 0.86 11.97
CA ILE A 146 -0.71 0.53 12.72
C ILE A 146 -0.94 -0.85 13.34
N MET A 147 -0.31 -1.84 12.73
CA MET A 147 -0.36 -3.23 13.15
C MET A 147 0.68 -3.52 14.24
N GLY A 148 0.33 -4.49 15.07
CA GLY A 148 1.13 -4.89 16.23
C GLY A 148 0.39 -4.58 17.53
N GLY A 149 0.21 -5.59 18.38
CA GLY A 149 -0.53 -5.43 19.64
C GLY A 149 0.19 -4.65 20.75
N THR A 150 1.41 -4.17 20.50
CA THR A 150 2.26 -3.53 21.54
C THR A 150 2.65 -2.09 21.23
N PHE A 151 2.08 -1.47 20.19
CA PHE A 151 2.43 -0.10 19.81
C PHE A 151 2.22 0.90 20.95
N LEU A 152 1.09 0.83 21.66
CA LEU A 152 0.80 1.73 22.77
C LEU A 152 1.65 1.46 24.03
N ALA A 153 2.33 0.32 24.11
CA ALA A 153 3.29 0.03 25.18
C ALA A 153 4.68 0.63 24.92
N ALA A 154 4.96 1.09 23.69
CA ALA A 154 6.22 1.75 23.36
C ALA A 154 6.29 3.16 23.99
N PRO A 155 7.48 3.77 24.14
CA PRO A 155 7.60 5.14 24.66
C PRO A 155 6.78 6.16 23.85
N LYS A 156 6.13 7.12 24.51
CA LYS A 156 5.30 8.16 23.84
C LYS A 156 6.05 8.95 22.76
N GLN A 157 7.34 9.17 22.94
CA GLN A 157 8.21 9.80 21.94
C GLN A 157 8.28 8.97 20.65
N TYR A 158 8.40 7.64 20.78
CA TYR A 158 8.40 6.73 19.63
C TYR A 158 7.03 6.69 18.95
N GLN A 159 5.94 6.60 19.73
CA GLN A 159 4.58 6.62 19.18
C GLN A 159 4.35 7.90 18.35
N THR A 160 4.71 9.06 18.90
CA THR A 160 4.58 10.36 18.24
C THR A 160 5.44 10.45 16.98
N TYR A 161 6.70 10.01 17.06
CA TYR A 161 7.60 9.90 15.91
C TYR A 161 6.99 9.03 14.80
N PHE A 162 6.50 7.84 15.16
CA PHE A 162 6.01 6.86 14.21
C PHE A 162 4.80 7.38 13.43
N VAL A 163 3.80 7.92 14.14
CA VAL A 163 2.61 8.49 13.48
C VAL A 163 2.98 9.73 12.67
N ARG A 164 3.88 10.59 13.16
CA ARG A 164 4.36 11.77 12.41
C ARG A 164 5.00 11.37 11.08
N GLU A 165 5.88 10.38 11.08
CA GLU A 165 6.56 9.95 9.86
C GLU A 165 5.61 9.25 8.87
N CYS A 166 4.61 8.51 9.37
CA CYS A 166 3.54 8.00 8.52
C CYS A 166 2.78 9.14 7.82
N ILE A 167 2.41 10.19 8.57
CA ILE A 167 1.75 11.37 8.01
C ILE A 167 2.66 12.05 6.98
N ASN A 168 3.94 12.27 7.32
CA ASN A 168 4.93 12.87 6.43
C ASN A 168 5.02 12.12 5.08
N ALA A 169 5.00 10.79 5.12
CA ALA A 169 5.01 9.96 3.91
C ALA A 169 3.73 10.08 3.09
N ILE A 170 2.56 10.13 3.74
CA ILE A 170 1.26 10.30 3.06
C ILE A 170 1.24 11.62 2.27
N ILE A 171 1.69 12.70 2.90
CA ILE A 171 1.63 14.05 2.33
C ILE A 171 2.87 14.42 1.49
N GLU A 172 3.86 13.52 1.43
CA GLU A 172 5.14 13.70 0.72
C GLU A 172 5.91 14.95 1.17
N ARG A 173 5.82 15.30 2.46
CA ARG A 173 6.52 16.46 3.07
C ARG A 173 7.00 16.10 4.47
N LYS A 174 8.22 16.53 4.81
CA LYS A 174 8.82 16.25 6.12
C LYS A 174 8.61 17.39 7.10
N PHE A 175 7.91 17.11 8.18
CA PHE A 175 7.77 18.00 9.34
C PHE A 175 8.45 17.39 10.56
N ARG A 176 9.07 18.24 11.39
CA ARG A 176 9.70 17.81 12.64
C ARG A 176 8.69 17.74 13.79
N LYS A 177 7.68 18.60 13.80
CA LYS A 177 6.64 18.60 14.84
C LYS A 177 5.41 17.84 14.35
N PHE A 178 4.81 17.06 15.24
CA PHE A 178 3.58 16.32 14.95
C PHE A 178 2.40 17.25 14.63
N SER A 179 2.28 18.37 15.34
CA SER A 179 1.23 19.37 15.11
C SER A 179 1.29 19.98 13.71
N GLU A 180 2.49 20.29 13.22
CA GLU A 180 2.71 20.82 11.86
C GLU A 180 2.35 19.76 10.80
N ALA A 181 2.80 18.52 10.99
CA ALA A 181 2.45 17.42 10.09
C ALA A 181 0.93 17.20 10.00
N LYS A 182 0.25 17.22 11.16
CA LYS A 182 -1.21 17.08 11.25
C LYS A 182 -1.92 18.22 10.51
N SER A 183 -1.55 19.47 10.79
CA SER A 183 -2.15 20.65 10.14
C SER A 183 -1.95 20.63 8.62
N ALA A 184 -0.80 20.17 8.14
CA ALA A 184 -0.55 20.00 6.72
C ALA A 184 -1.38 18.86 6.10
N ALA A 185 -1.60 17.76 6.82
CA ALA A 185 -2.42 16.64 6.37
C ALA A 185 -3.91 16.98 6.22
N GLU A 186 -4.40 17.93 7.02
CA GLU A 186 -5.77 18.47 6.88
C GLU A 186 -5.97 19.29 5.60
N LYS A 187 -4.92 19.56 4.82
CA LYS A 187 -4.98 20.29 3.54
C LYS A 187 -4.32 19.55 2.38
N SER A 188 -3.80 18.35 2.61
CA SER A 188 -3.07 17.59 1.60
C SER A 188 -3.98 16.97 0.55
N LYS A 189 -3.40 16.67 -0.62
CA LYS A 189 -4.08 15.97 -1.72
C LYS A 189 -4.49 14.55 -1.32
N ARG A 190 -3.58 13.79 -0.71
CA ARG A 190 -3.89 12.51 -0.08
C ARG A 190 -4.44 12.77 1.32
N ARG A 191 -5.67 12.35 1.58
CA ARG A 191 -6.39 12.56 2.84
C ARG A 191 -6.22 11.34 3.74
N LEU A 192 -5.66 11.54 4.93
CA LEU A 192 -5.73 10.55 5.99
C LEU A 192 -7.13 10.61 6.61
N ILE A 193 -8.00 9.67 6.25
CA ILE A 193 -9.41 9.66 6.68
C ILE A 193 -9.64 8.79 7.91
N GLY A 194 -8.71 7.88 8.22
CA GLY A 194 -8.79 6.94 9.32
C GLY A 194 -7.41 6.57 9.82
N LEU A 195 -7.32 6.37 11.14
CA LEU A 195 -6.15 5.82 11.81
C LEU A 195 -6.65 4.72 12.76
N CYS A 196 -6.33 3.47 12.43
CA CYS A 196 -6.55 2.32 13.29
C CYS A 196 -5.23 1.96 13.98
N ILE A 197 -5.28 1.77 15.29
CA ILE A 197 -4.15 1.29 16.09
C ILE A 197 -4.57 -0.02 16.72
N GLU A 198 -3.85 -1.09 16.39
CA GLU A 198 -3.98 -2.33 17.13
C GLU A 198 -3.37 -2.17 18.52
N THR A 199 -4.13 -2.58 19.54
CA THR A 199 -3.66 -2.56 20.91
C THR A 199 -4.33 -3.68 21.69
N ARG A 200 -3.73 -4.01 22.83
CA ARG A 200 -4.38 -4.88 23.79
C ARG A 200 -5.42 -4.10 24.61
N PRO A 201 -6.52 -4.75 25.05
CA PRO A 201 -7.53 -4.08 25.87
C PRO A 201 -6.96 -3.45 27.15
N ASP A 202 -5.97 -4.08 27.78
CA ASP A 202 -5.31 -3.57 28.99
C ASP A 202 -4.42 -2.34 28.74
N PHE A 203 -4.11 -2.03 27.47
CA PHE A 203 -3.33 -0.86 27.04
C PHE A 203 -4.19 0.21 26.36
N CYS A 204 -5.50 0.23 26.65
CA CYS A 204 -6.45 1.24 26.20
C CYS A 204 -7.00 2.06 27.39
N LYS A 205 -6.10 2.53 28.26
CA LYS A 205 -6.44 3.32 29.45
C LYS A 205 -6.66 4.79 29.11
N LYS A 206 -7.32 5.52 30.02
CA LYS A 206 -7.61 6.96 29.89
C LYS A 206 -6.39 7.90 30.00
N GLU A 207 -5.21 7.38 30.35
CA GLU A 207 -3.97 8.14 30.62
C GLU A 207 -3.85 9.50 29.91
#